data_AF-A0A657AW23-F1
#
_entry.id   AF-A0A657AW23-F1
#
_cell.length_a   1.000
_cell.length_b   1.000
_cell.length_c   1.000
_cell.angle_alpha   90.00
_cell.angle_beta   90.00
_cell.angle_gamma   90.00
#
_symmetry.space_group_name_H-M   'P 1'
#
loop_
_entity.id
_entity.type
_entity.pdbx_description
1 polymer ?
#
loop_
_entity_poly.entity_id
_entity_poly.type
_entity_poly.pdbx_seq_one_letter_code
_entity_poly.pdbx_strand_id
1 'polypeptide(L)'
;MSIEIPVYMMRRPETCRTLGKGRTAFYNDISKGLMTPGVAITSRTVAWPSDEVFAVMKARIAGKSEAELKELVQNLLERRELGEA
;
A
#
# COMPACT_ATOMS: atom_id res chain seq x y z
N MET A 1 -20.06 2.93 16.27
CA MET A 1 -20.41 3.45 14.93
C MET A 1 -19.17 3.23 14.07
N SER A 2 -19.15 2.16 13.29
CA SER A 2 -18.00 1.86 12.42
C SER A 2 -18.07 2.81 11.24
N ILE A 3 -17.07 3.67 11.11
CA ILE A 3 -16.92 4.54 9.95
C ILE A 3 -16.23 3.70 8.89
N GLU A 4 -16.98 3.30 7.88
CA GLU A 4 -16.44 2.78 6.63
C GLU A 4 -15.60 3.88 5.97
N ILE A 5 -14.28 3.64 5.89
CA ILE A 5 -13.35 4.59 5.29
C ILE A 5 -13.42 4.37 3.78
N PRO A 6 -13.84 5.37 2.98
CA PRO A 6 -13.96 5.18 1.54
C PRO A 6 -12.58 4.90 0.93
N VAL A 7 -12.52 3.87 0.09
CA VAL A 7 -11.31 3.51 -0.65
C VAL A 7 -11.20 4.40 -1.88
N TYR A 8 -10.03 5.02 -2.07
CA TYR A 8 -9.72 5.86 -3.24
C TYR A 8 -8.31 5.58 -3.75
N MET A 9 -8.07 5.91 -5.02
CA MET A 9 -6.78 5.66 -5.68
C MET A 9 -5.80 6.81 -5.43
N MET A 10 -4.71 6.55 -4.71
CA MET A 10 -3.62 7.49 -4.49
C MET A 10 -2.54 7.38 -5.58
N ARG A 11 -2.09 8.53 -6.10
CA ARG A 11 -0.94 8.56 -7.02
C ARG A 11 0.36 8.45 -6.23
N ARG A 12 1.43 8.01 -6.91
CA ARG A 12 2.79 7.92 -6.34
C ARG A 12 3.21 9.10 -5.43
N PRO A 13 3.09 10.39 -5.83
CA PRO A 13 3.51 11.50 -4.97
C PRO A 13 2.72 11.57 -3.66
N GLU A 14 1.42 11.27 -3.70
CA GLU A 14 0.57 11.23 -2.50
C GLU A 14 0.93 10.04 -1.61
N THR A 15 1.10 8.85 -2.19
CA THR A 15 1.52 7.65 -1.46
C THR A 15 2.88 7.87 -0.77
N CYS A 16 3.84 8.49 -1.45
CA CYS A 16 5.13 8.89 -0.89
C CYS A 16 4.96 9.82 0.33
N ARG A 17 4.10 10.83 0.20
CA ARG A 17 3.82 11.80 1.27
C ARG A 17 3.19 11.13 2.48
N THR A 18 2.19 10.27 2.27
CA THR A 18 1.50 9.54 3.34
C THR A 18 2.46 8.60 4.10
N LEU A 19 3.33 7.90 3.38
CA LEU A 19 4.32 7.00 3.98
C LEU A 19 5.56 7.74 4.54
N GLY A 20 5.68 9.05 4.33
CA GLY A 20 6.86 9.83 4.70
C GLY A 20 8.14 9.38 3.99
N LYS A 21 8.04 8.80 2.79
CA LYS A 21 9.18 8.23 2.05
C LYS A 21 9.53 9.04 0.81
N GLY A 22 10.82 9.09 0.49
CA GLY A 22 11.29 9.56 -0.81
C GLY A 22 10.99 8.56 -1.92
N ARG A 23 11.04 9.01 -3.18
CA ARG A 23 10.74 8.18 -4.36
C ARG A 23 11.56 6.89 -4.40
N THR A 24 12.87 6.99 -4.23
CA THR A 24 13.79 5.84 -4.30
C THR A 24 13.51 4.84 -3.19
N ALA A 25 13.30 5.31 -1.96
CA ALA A 25 12.97 4.47 -0.82
C ALA A 25 11.64 3.72 -1.02
N PHE A 26 10.64 4.38 -1.62
CA PHE A 26 9.36 3.76 -1.94
C PHE A 26 9.49 2.62 -2.98
N TYR A 27 10.25 2.82 -4.05
CA TYR A 27 10.48 1.75 -5.03
C TYR A 27 11.35 0.61 -4.46
N ASN A 28 12.30 0.93 -3.57
CA ASN A 28 13.05 -0.09 -2.84
C ASN A 28 12.14 -0.93 -1.94
N ASP A 29 11.16 -0.32 -1.27
CA ASP A 29 10.18 -1.07 -0.48
C ASP A 29 9.34 -2.01 -1.34
N ILE A 30 8.88 -1.54 -2.51
CA ILE A 30 8.11 -2.38 -3.45
C ILE A 30 8.97 -3.56 -3.90
N SER A 31 10.22 -3.32 -4.30
CA SER A 31 11.17 -4.37 -4.71
C SER A 31 11.44 -5.38 -3.59
N LYS A 32 11.49 -4.91 -2.33
CA LYS A 32 11.67 -5.76 -1.16
C LYS A 32 10.40 -6.48 -0.70
N GLY A 33 9.24 -6.18 -1.29
CA GLY A 33 7.93 -6.70 -0.85
C GLY A 33 7.38 -6.07 0.43
N LEU A 34 7.93 -4.92 0.84
CA LEU A 34 7.47 -4.16 2.03
C LEU A 34 6.32 -3.20 1.72
N MET A 35 5.87 -3.16 0.46
CA MET A 35 4.78 -2.35 -0.03
C MET A 35 4.11 -3.05 -1.21
N THR A 36 2.80 -2.86 -1.38
CA THR A 36 2.05 -3.44 -2.50
C THR A 36 2.48 -2.84 -3.86
N PRO A 37 2.49 -3.64 -4.94
CA PRO A 37 2.62 -3.12 -6.30
C PRO A 37 1.43 -2.25 -6.67
N GLY A 38 1.71 -1.19 -7.43
CA GLY A 38 0.70 -0.26 -7.91
C GLY A 38 -0.25 -0.90 -8.91
N VAL A 39 -1.52 -0.53 -8.85
CA VAL A 39 -2.56 -0.89 -9.81
C VAL A 39 -2.44 0.01 -11.03
N ALA A 40 -2.37 -0.58 -12.22
CA ALA A 40 -2.46 0.17 -13.47
C ALA A 40 -3.90 0.68 -13.67
N ILE A 41 -4.09 2.01 -13.65
CA ILE A 41 -5.37 2.64 -14.01
C ILE A 41 -5.44 2.84 -15.53
N THR A 42 -4.31 3.17 -16.15
CA THR A 42 -4.17 3.36 -17.60
C THR A 42 -2.87 2.73 -18.08
N SER A 43 -2.64 2.70 -19.39
CA SER A 43 -1.40 2.20 -19.99
C SER A 43 -0.12 2.91 -19.52
N ARG A 44 -0.22 4.10 -18.92
CA ARG A 44 0.95 4.88 -18.45
C ARG A 44 0.88 5.28 -16.99
N THR A 45 -0.21 4.97 -16.28
CA THR A 45 -0.43 5.50 -14.94
C THR A 45 -0.80 4.42 -13.95
N VAL A 46 -0.04 4.37 -12.87
CA VAL A 46 -0.26 3.50 -11.71
C VAL A 46 -0.76 4.30 -10.52
N ALA A 47 -1.53 3.64 -9.65
CA ALA A 47 -2.00 4.18 -8.38
C ALA A 47 -2.08 3.06 -7.33
N TRP A 48 -2.20 3.44 -6.07
CA TRP A 48 -2.36 2.52 -4.96
C TRP A 48 -3.69 2.81 -4.26
N PRO A 49 -4.49 1.79 -3.94
CA PRO A 49 -5.70 2.01 -3.15
C PRO A 49 -5.33 2.50 -1.75
N SER A 50 -6.14 3.42 -1.22
CA SER A 50 -5.84 4.10 0.02
C SER A 50 -5.77 3.16 1.23
N ASP A 51 -6.65 2.15 1.28
CA ASP A 51 -6.67 1.14 2.33
C ASP A 51 -5.33 0.43 2.49
N GLU A 52 -4.74 -0.07 1.40
CA GLU A 52 -3.45 -0.78 1.43
C GLU A 52 -2.33 0.12 1.95
N VAL A 53 -2.28 1.38 1.49
CA VAL A 53 -1.26 2.35 1.92
C VAL A 53 -1.39 2.63 3.41
N PHE A 54 -2.62 2.81 3.91
CA PHE A 54 -2.88 3.03 5.33
C PHE A 54 -2.60 1.77 6.17
N ALA A 55 -2.92 0.57 5.66
CA ALA A 55 -2.62 -0.69 6.33
C ALA A 55 -1.11 -0.88 6.53
N VAL A 56 -0.32 -0.64 5.48
CA VAL A 56 1.15 -0.69 5.56
C VAL A 56 1.69 0.41 6.49
N MET A 57 1.16 1.63 6.41
CA MET A 57 1.55 2.72 7.31
C MET A 57 1.25 2.37 8.77
N LYS A 58 0.06 1.84 9.07
CA LYS A 58 -0.35 1.43 10.42
C LYS A 58 0.52 0.31 10.96
N ALA A 59 0.86 -0.68 10.13
CA ALA A 59 1.79 -1.74 10.48
C ALA A 59 3.19 -1.20 10.83
N ARG A 60 3.67 -0.19 10.09
CA ARG A 60 4.94 0.48 10.41
C ARG A 60 4.87 1.28 11.71
N ILE A 61 3.78 2.02 11.95
CA ILE A 61 3.57 2.76 13.20
C ILE A 61 3.51 1.80 14.40
N ALA A 62 2.93 0.62 14.21
CA ALA A 62 2.91 -0.45 15.22
C ALA A 62 4.27 -1.12 15.45
N GLY A 63 5.32 -0.75 14.70
CA GLY A 63 6.66 -1.32 14.85
C GLY A 63 6.79 -2.75 14.32
N LYS A 64 5.93 -3.18 13.39
CA LYS A 64 6.02 -4.52 12.79
C LYS A 64 7.35 -4.71 12.06
N SER A 65 7.91 -5.91 12.18
CA SER A 65 9.14 -6.31 11.49
C SER A 65 8.94 -6.40 9.97
N GLU A 66 10.04 -6.44 9.22
CA GLU A 66 10.01 -6.57 7.76
C GLU A 66 9.30 -7.86 7.29
N ALA A 67 9.40 -8.97 8.03
CA ALA A 67 8.70 -10.22 7.73
C ALA A 67 7.18 -10.05 7.83
N GLU A 68 6.70 -9.55 8.97
CA GLU A 68 5.29 -9.24 9.22
C GLU A 68 4.69 -8.26 8.20
N LEU A 69 5.48 -7.29 7.74
CA LEU A 69 5.07 -6.37 6.69
C LEU A 69 4.89 -7.08 5.35
N LYS A 70 5.78 -8.02 4.99
CA LYS A 70 5.65 -8.82 3.76
C LYS A 70 4.42 -9.71 3.82
N GLU A 71 4.17 -10.35 4.96
CA GLU A 71 2.97 -11.17 5.17
C GLU A 71 1.70 -10.32 5.06
N LEU A 72 1.68 -9.12 5.64
CA LEU A 72 0.56 -8.19 5.48
C LEU A 72 0.37 -7.81 4.00
N VAL A 73 1.44 -7.47 3.29
CA VAL A 73 1.38 -7.12 1.86
C VAL A 73 0.84 -8.28 1.02
N GLN A 74 1.22 -9.52 1.32
CA GLN A 74 0.71 -10.71 0.65
C GLN A 74 -0.79 -10.89 0.90
N ASN A 75 -1.23 -10.79 2.16
CA ASN A 75 -2.65 -10.82 2.51
C ASN A 75 -3.46 -9.72 1.79
N LEU A 76 -2.90 -8.51 1.67
CA LEU A 76 -3.55 -7.42 0.93
C LEU A 76 -3.68 -7.73 -0.56
N LEU A 77 -2.68 -8.39 -1.16
CA LEU A 77 -2.74 -8.80 -2.56
C LEU A 77 -3.76 -9.93 -2.78
N GLU A 78 -3.84 -10.89 -1.87
CA GLU A 78 -4.85 -11.96 -1.93
C GLU A 78 -6.27 -11.38 -1.82
N ARG A 79 -6.49 -10.43 -0.90
CA ARG A 79 -7.77 -9.69 -0.79
C ARG A 79 -8.12 -8.96 -2.08
N ARG A 80 -7.12 -8.38 -2.75
CA ARG A 80 -7.29 -7.74 -4.07
C ARG A 80 -7.72 -8.75 -5.14
N GLU A 81 -7.14 -9.95 -5.16
CA GLU A 81 -7.51 -11.00 -6.10
C GLU A 81 -8.93 -11.53 -5.88
N LEU A 82 -9.38 -11.63 -4.61
CA LEU A 82 -10.75 -12.02 -4.28
C LEU A 82 -11.80 -10.93 -4.60
N GLY A 83 -11.39 -9.69 -4.87
CA GLY A 83 -12.32 -8.60 -5.16
C GLY A 83 -13.07 -8.07 -3.93
N GLU A 84 -12.63 -8.44 -2.72
CA GLU A 84 -13.18 -7.94 -1.46
C GLU A 84 -12.54 -6.59 -1.13
N ALA A 85 -13.09 -5.53 -1.73
CA ALA A 85 -12.74 -4.13 -1.45
C ALA A 85 -13.74 -3.49 -0.48
#